data_AF-A0A969UPN1-F1
#
_entry.id   AF-A0A969UPN1-F1
#
_cell.length_a   1.000
_cell.length_b   1.000
_cell.length_c   1.000
_cell.angle_alpha   90.00
_cell.angle_beta   90.00
_cell.angle_gamma   90.00
#
_symmetry.space_group_name_H-M   'P 1'
#
loop_
_entity.id
_entity.type
_entity.pdbx_description
1 polymer ?
#
loop_
_entity_poly.entity_id
_entity_poly.type
_entity_poly.pdbx_seq_one_letter_code
_entity_poly.pdbx_strand_id
1 'polypeptide(L)'
;MARYTCLFTVAISVNNLPRVLNETLESCNLDVIYDTGDYMMAREVPGQVSFPKLVTVEVLIDKTTATDEEIRMNFVIKNEELPLQVDNHCRQMYNQVSQAVSDNQHWKLIETVGG
;
A
#
# COMPACT_ATOMS: atom_id res chain seq x y z
N MET A 1 -5.42 8.36 15.67
CA MET A 1 -4.98 7.99 14.32
C MET A 1 -4.25 6.67 14.39
N ALA A 2 -4.86 5.62 13.87
CA ALA A 2 -4.19 4.34 13.65
C ALA A 2 -3.29 4.47 12.42
N ARG A 3 -2.07 3.94 12.52
CA ARG A 3 -1.07 3.98 11.47
C ARG A 3 -0.29 2.68 11.49
N TYR A 4 -0.18 2.03 10.34
CA TYR A 4 0.61 0.83 10.13
C TYR A 4 1.57 1.06 8.98
N THR A 5 2.77 0.48 9.07
CA THR A 5 3.80 0.67 8.05
C THR A 5 4.37 -0.66 7.61
N CYS A 6 4.61 -0.79 6.30
CA CYS A 6 5.27 -1.96 5.76
C CYS A 6 6.27 -1.56 4.69
N LEU A 7 7.47 -2.12 4.77
CA LEU A 7 8.47 -2.04 3.72
C LEU A 7 8.39 -3.31 2.88
N PHE A 8 8.19 -3.14 1.58
CA PHE A 8 8.25 -4.20 0.60
C PHE A 8 9.45 -3.99 -0.31
N THR A 9 10.16 -5.08 -0.58
CA THR A 9 11.19 -5.13 -1.61
C THR A 9 10.74 -6.12 -2.67
N VAL A 10 10.57 -5.66 -3.92
CA VAL A 10 10.06 -6.47 -5.03
C VAL A 10 10.98 -6.38 -6.25
N ALA A 11 11.02 -7.44 -7.05
CA ALA A 11 11.63 -7.42 -8.38
C ALA A 11 10.53 -7.29 -9.45
N ILE A 12 10.58 -6.20 -10.20
CA ILE A 12 9.69 -5.89 -11.34
C ILE A 12 10.36 -4.82 -12.20
N SER A 13 10.06 -4.79 -13.49
CA SER A 13 10.50 -3.68 -14.33
C SER A 13 9.95 -2.34 -13.80
N VAL A 14 10.83 -1.35 -13.66
CA VAL A 14 10.48 -0.02 -13.13
C VAL A 14 9.33 0.62 -13.92
N ASN A 15 9.24 0.36 -15.23
CA ASN A 15 8.17 0.88 -16.09
C ASN A 15 6.81 0.23 -15.83
N ASN A 16 6.78 -1.01 -15.33
CA ASN A 16 5.56 -1.75 -15.04
C ASN A 16 5.07 -1.51 -13.61
N LEU A 17 5.95 -1.07 -12.70
CA LEU A 17 5.64 -0.88 -11.30
C LEU A 17 4.41 0.01 -11.06
N PRO A 18 4.28 1.23 -11.63
CA PRO A 18 3.14 2.09 -11.32
C PRO A 18 1.80 1.45 -11.68
N ARG A 19 1.76 0.76 -12.83
CA ARG A 19 0.57 0.06 -13.29
C ARG A 19 0.20 -1.10 -12.35
N VAL A 20 1.15 -1.97 -12.05
CA VAL A 20 0.90 -3.14 -11.19
C VAL A 20 0.54 -2.70 -9.77
N LEU A 21 1.18 -1.65 -9.26
CA LEU A 21 0.85 -1.07 -7.96
C LEU A 21 -0.57 -0.50 -7.95
N ASN A 22 -0.97 0.24 -8.99
CA ASN A 22 -2.34 0.74 -9.10
C ASN A 22 -3.36 -0.40 -9.11
N GLU A 23 -3.17 -1.41 -9.97
CA GLU A 23 -4.04 -2.59 -10.05
C GLU A 23 -4.12 -3.34 -8.70
N THR A 24 -3.01 -3.40 -7.95
CA THR A 24 -2.98 -4.00 -6.60
C THR A 24 -3.82 -3.20 -5.61
N LEU A 25 -3.68 -1.87 -5.59
CA LEU A 25 -4.44 -0.99 -4.69
C LEU A 25 -5.94 -0.99 -5.03
N GLU A 26 -6.29 -0.95 -6.31
CA GLU A 26 -7.68 -1.04 -6.78
C GLU A 26 -8.34 -2.37 -6.35
N SER A 27 -7.58 -3.49 -6.36
CA SER A 27 -8.06 -4.79 -5.88
C SER A 27 -8.38 -4.80 -4.38
N CYS A 28 -7.84 -3.84 -3.62
CA CYS A 28 -8.13 -3.62 -2.20
C CYS A 28 -9.22 -2.54 -1.96
N ASN A 29 -9.99 -2.17 -2.98
CA ASN A 29 -10.97 -1.08 -2.91
C ASN A 29 -10.35 0.29 -2.56
N LEU A 30 -9.12 0.53 -3.01
CA LEU A 30 -8.43 1.82 -2.86
C LEU A 30 -8.33 2.50 -4.22
N ASP A 31 -8.87 3.71 -4.34
CA ASP A 31 -8.71 4.55 -5.54
C ASP A 31 -7.45 5.39 -5.40
N VAL A 32 -6.56 5.33 -6.39
CA VAL A 32 -5.40 6.24 -6.46
C VAL A 32 -5.86 7.66 -6.77
N ILE A 33 -5.59 8.58 -5.85
CA ILE A 33 -5.98 10.00 -5.94
C ILE A 33 -4.81 10.93 -6.24
N TYR A 34 -3.58 10.43 -6.12
CA TYR A 34 -2.37 11.21 -6.40
C TYR A 34 -1.19 10.29 -6.76
N ASP A 35 -0.43 10.65 -7.79
CA ASP A 35 0.73 9.89 -8.28
C ASP A 35 1.80 10.83 -8.87
N THR A 36 3.03 10.76 -8.37
CA THR A 36 4.23 11.44 -8.91
C THR A 36 5.30 10.46 -9.39
N GLY A 37 4.99 9.17 -9.36
CA GLY A 37 5.83 8.04 -9.77
C GLY A 37 6.83 7.59 -8.71
N ASP A 38 7.27 8.47 -7.80
CA ASP A 38 8.05 8.13 -6.58
C ASP A 38 7.16 8.14 -5.32
N TYR A 39 5.94 8.63 -5.46
CA TYR A 39 4.94 8.68 -4.42
C TYR A 39 3.55 8.41 -5.02
N MET A 40 2.79 7.52 -4.39
CA MET A 40 1.42 7.22 -4.76
C MET A 40 0.54 7.30 -3.52
N MET A 41 -0.61 7.97 -3.61
CA MET A 41 -1.61 8.01 -2.57
C MET A 41 -2.91 7.42 -3.08
N ALA A 42 -3.42 6.44 -2.36
CA ALA A 42 -4.72 5.85 -2.60
C ALA A 42 -5.63 6.02 -1.38
N ARG A 43 -6.93 6.11 -1.62
CA ARG A 43 -7.94 6.24 -0.58
C ARG A 43 -9.03 5.20 -0.79
N GLU A 44 -9.48 4.62 0.32
CA GLU A 44 -10.59 3.68 0.31
C GLU A 44 -11.85 4.30 -0.29
N VAL A 45 -12.52 3.54 -1.17
CA VAL A 45 -13.76 3.95 -1.82
C VAL A 45 -14.86 4.14 -0.77
N PRO A 46 -15.48 5.33 -0.68
CA PRO A 46 -16.57 5.56 0.25
C PRO A 46 -17.79 4.68 -0.03
N GLY A 47 -18.50 4.27 1.03
CA GLY A 47 -19.77 3.54 0.93
C GLY A 47 -19.81 2.21 1.70
N GLN A 48 -18.65 1.64 2.04
CA GLN A 48 -18.55 0.42 2.86
C GLN A 48 -18.38 0.72 4.35
N VAL A 49 -17.74 1.85 4.69
CA VAL A 49 -17.46 2.27 6.06
C VAL A 49 -17.82 3.73 6.32
N SER A 50 -17.89 4.12 7.60
CA SER A 50 -18.11 5.52 7.98
C SER A 50 -16.91 6.39 7.61
N PHE A 51 -17.15 7.66 7.29
CA PHE A 51 -16.10 8.60 6.84
C PHE A 51 -14.82 8.63 7.70
N PRO A 52 -14.89 8.59 9.05
CA PRO A 52 -13.67 8.56 9.89
C PRO A 52 -12.84 7.28 9.77
N LYS A 53 -13.44 6.20 9.27
CA LYS A 53 -12.77 4.91 9.08
C LYS A 53 -12.04 4.81 7.76
N LEU A 54 -12.38 5.66 6.79
CA LEU A 54 -11.78 5.62 5.45
C LEU A 54 -10.26 5.64 5.56
N VAL A 55 -9.67 4.61 4.99
CA VAL A 55 -8.22 4.43 5.03
C VAL A 55 -7.58 5.17 3.88
N THR A 56 -6.46 5.82 4.19
CA THR A 56 -5.54 6.37 3.19
C THR A 56 -4.26 5.54 3.21
N VAL A 57 -3.84 5.09 2.03
CA VAL A 57 -2.59 4.39 1.80
C VAL A 57 -1.65 5.31 1.05
N GLU A 58 -0.46 5.52 1.60
CA GLU A 58 0.62 6.25 0.95
C GLU A 58 1.74 5.28 0.65
N VAL A 59 2.25 5.29 -0.57
CA VAL A 59 3.34 4.43 -1.03
C VAL A 59 4.49 5.32 -1.46
N LEU A 60 5.64 5.19 -0.79
CA LEU A 60 6.88 5.86 -1.15
C LEU A 60 7.78 4.86 -1.86
N ILE A 61 8.18 5.18 -3.09
CA ILE A 61 9.03 4.32 -3.92
C ILE A 61 10.44 4.90 -3.92
N ASP A 62 11.43 4.14 -3.46
CA ASP A 62 12.82 4.58 -3.48
C ASP A 62 13.41 4.44 -4.90
N LYS A 63 13.29 5.52 -5.68
CA LYS A 63 13.88 5.59 -7.03
C LYS A 63 15.41 5.68 -7.05
N THR A 64 16.06 6.02 -5.92
CA THR A 64 17.52 6.20 -5.90
C THR A 64 18.27 4.88 -5.96
N THR A 65 17.63 3.81 -5.47
CA THR A 65 18.15 2.45 -5.47
C THR A 65 17.37 1.50 -6.38
N ALA A 66 16.28 1.98 -7.00
CA ALA A 66 15.41 1.17 -7.85
C ALA A 66 16.13 0.62 -9.09
N THR A 67 16.11 -0.70 -9.22
CA THR A 67 16.52 -1.44 -10.40
C THR A 67 15.42 -2.43 -10.77
N ASP A 68 15.44 -3.00 -11.98
CA ASP A 68 14.46 -4.03 -12.36
C ASP A 68 14.54 -5.30 -11.49
N GLU A 69 15.65 -5.46 -10.75
CA GLU A 69 15.88 -6.59 -9.83
C GLU A 69 15.45 -6.28 -8.40
N GLU A 70 15.51 -5.03 -7.95
CA GLU A 70 15.19 -4.62 -6.59
C GLU A 70 14.57 -3.22 -6.57
N ILE A 71 13.31 -3.14 -6.15
CA ILE A 71 12.62 -1.88 -5.87
C ILE A 71 12.08 -1.93 -4.45
N ARG A 72 12.41 -0.90 -3.66
CA ARG A 72 11.94 -0.74 -2.29
C ARG A 72 10.78 0.23 -2.22
N MET A 73 9.73 -0.19 -1.53
CA MET A 73 8.49 0.57 -1.36
C MET A 73 8.09 0.60 0.10
N ASN A 74 7.83 1.79 0.64
CA ASN A 74 7.32 1.98 1.98
C ASN A 74 5.84 2.34 1.91
N PHE A 75 5.00 1.48 2.48
CA PHE A 75 3.57 1.64 2.58
C PHE A 75 3.23 2.20 3.96
N VAL A 76 2.43 3.26 3.97
CA VAL A 76 1.87 3.89 5.16
C VAL A 76 0.36 3.83 5.06
N ILE A 77 -0.26 3.02 5.90
CA ILE A 77 -1.71 2.83 5.96
C ILE A 77 -2.22 3.57 7.19
N LYS A 78 -3.12 4.54 7.02
CA LYS A 78 -3.60 5.38 8.12
C LYS A 78 -5.08 5.74 7.99
N ASN A 79 -5.75 5.93 9.13
CA ASN A 79 -7.10 6.51 9.19
C ASN A 79 -7.32 7.30 10.49
N GLU A 80 -8.45 7.98 10.60
CA GLU A 80 -8.78 8.81 11.76
C GLU A 80 -9.23 8.00 12.99
N GLU A 81 -9.21 6.66 12.96
CA GLU A 81 -9.58 5.85 14.12
C GLU A 81 -8.55 6.00 15.27
N LEU A 82 -9.03 5.78 16.50
CA LEU A 82 -8.16 5.75 17.68
C LEU A 82 -7.45 4.39 17.77
N PRO A 83 -6.14 4.35 18.02
CA PRO A 83 -5.34 3.11 18.04
C PRO A 83 -5.65 2.17 19.23
N LEU A 84 -6.61 2.52 20.09
CA LEU A 84 -6.96 1.78 21.31
C LEU A 84 -7.73 0.47 21.02
N GLN A 85 -8.13 0.21 19.78
CA GLN A 85 -8.73 -1.07 19.36
C GLN A 85 -7.72 -1.89 18.55
N VAL A 86 -7.42 -3.11 19.04
CA VAL A 86 -6.44 -4.04 18.44
C VAL A 86 -6.92 -4.61 17.10
N ASP A 87 -8.24 -4.68 16.91
CA ASP A 87 -8.92 -5.03 15.67
C ASP A 87 -9.70 -3.81 15.19
N ASN A 88 -9.02 -2.95 14.43
CA ASN A 88 -9.61 -1.75 13.83
C ASN A 88 -9.57 -1.86 12.30
N HIS A 89 -10.38 -1.06 11.62
CA HIS A 89 -10.54 -1.13 10.16
C HIS A 89 -9.21 -0.84 9.44
N CYS A 90 -8.40 0.08 9.99
CA CYS A 90 -7.07 0.38 9.48
C CYS A 90 -6.16 -0.86 9.47
N ARG A 91 -6.23 -1.70 10.50
CA ARG A 91 -5.45 -2.94 10.58
C ARG A 91 -5.96 -4.01 9.62
N GLN A 92 -7.27 -4.11 9.43
CA GLN A 92 -7.86 -5.02 8.45
C GLN A 92 -7.41 -4.64 7.03
N MET A 93 -7.47 -3.35 6.70
CA MET A 93 -6.96 -2.84 5.42
C MET A 93 -5.45 -3.04 5.26
N TYR A 94 -4.67 -2.84 6.33
CA TYR A 94 -3.23 -3.14 6.32
C TYR A 94 -2.96 -4.60 5.97
N ASN A 95 -3.68 -5.54 6.57
CA ASN A 95 -3.53 -6.97 6.29
C ASN A 95 -3.93 -7.28 4.84
N GLN A 96 -5.03 -6.69 4.36
CA GLN A 96 -5.51 -6.88 2.98
C GLN A 96 -4.50 -6.36 1.96
N VAL A 97 -3.98 -5.14 2.13
CA VAL A 97 -2.96 -4.56 1.24
C VAL A 97 -1.68 -5.37 1.31
N SER A 98 -1.23 -5.74 2.51
CA SER A 98 0.00 -6.52 2.66
C SER A 98 -0.10 -7.89 1.98
N GLN A 99 -1.26 -8.54 2.10
CA GLN A 99 -1.54 -9.79 1.42
C GLN A 99 -1.60 -9.61 -0.10
N ALA A 100 -2.32 -8.58 -0.58
CA ALA A 100 -2.41 -8.29 -2.01
C ALA A 100 -1.04 -8.02 -2.63
N VAL A 101 -0.15 -7.32 -1.91
CA VAL A 101 1.23 -7.10 -2.37
C VAL A 101 2.05 -8.38 -2.36
N SER A 102 1.89 -9.22 -1.33
CA SER A 102 2.65 -10.47 -1.20
C SER A 102 2.24 -11.56 -2.19
N ASP A 103 0.94 -11.64 -2.48
CA ASP A 103 0.33 -12.66 -3.36
C ASP A 103 0.29 -12.23 -4.84
N ASN A 104 0.74 -11.01 -5.16
CA ASN A 104 0.72 -10.50 -6.53
C ASN A 104 1.70 -11.27 -7.43
N GLN A 105 1.18 -11.84 -8.51
CA GLN A 105 1.93 -12.67 -9.46
C GLN A 105 2.73 -11.87 -10.50
N HIS A 106 2.50 -10.55 -10.60
CA HIS A 106 3.13 -9.67 -11.57
C HIS A 106 4.50 -9.14 -11.13
N TRP A 107 4.89 -9.39 -9.87
CA TRP A 107 6.24 -9.14 -9.37
C TRP A 107 6.72 -10.30 -8.51
N LYS A 108 8.03 -10.33 -8.22
CA LYS A 108 8.60 -11.27 -7.27
C LYS A 108 8.88 -10.56 -5.96
N LEU A 109 8.21 -10.97 -4.90
CA LEU A 109 8.52 -10.49 -3.54
C LEU A 109 9.90 -10.99 -3.10
N ILE A 110 10.77 -10.06 -2.69
CA ILE A 110 12.11 -10.35 -2.16
C ILE A 110 12.09 -10.33 -0.64
N GLU A 111 11.54 -9.26 -0.06
CA GLU A 111 11.54 -9.04 1.39
C GLU A 111 10.29 -8.26 1.81
N THR A 112 9.84 -8.50 3.04
CA THR A 112 8.77 -7.74 3.68
C THR A 112 9.13 -7.50 5.13
N VAL A 113 9.08 -6.23 5.56
CA VAL A 113 9.28 -5.81 6.94
C VAL A 113 8.08 -4.98 7.37
N GLY A 114 7.18 -5.56 8.16
CA GLY A 114 5.94 -4.92 8.61
C GLY A 114 5.89 -4.68 10.12
N GLY A 115 5.23 -3.59 10.52
CA GLY A 115 5.05 -3.17 11.92
C GLY A 115 3.82 -2.28 12.14
#